data_AF-A0ABD1IYU8-F1
#
_entry.id   AF-A0ABD1IYU8-F1
#
_cell.length_a   1.000
_cell.length_b   1.000
_cell.length_c   1.000
_cell.angle_alpha   90.00
_cell.angle_beta   90.00
_cell.angle_gamma   90.00
#
_symmetry.space_group_name_H-M   'P 1'
#
loop_
_entity.id
_entity.type
_entity.pdbx_description
1 polymer ?
#
loop_
_entity_poly.entity_id
_entity_poly.type
_entity_poly.pdbx_seq_one_letter_code
_entity_poly.pdbx_strand_id
1 'polypeptide(L)'
;MYQLAPSGSACPATCWDSEAPTRCQASCVETCTCDMGFVRNGDKCIPQLQCGHFHKATESYVSPEKTFLGGWFAVVLADFGLRGADDWEDAVLICVPSGYSGAMCGLCGNYNYKQSYDMTLSNTKKAVLGTELRQSWRVAEIPGCMDGCKGPCPNRDITEKHTYEAAELCGRIRDPNRPFRKCHPHVDFESCLYDVCLHHGERRVLCHSLKAYTAAC
;
A
#
# COMPACT_ATOMS: atom_id res chain seq x y z
N MET A 1 26.16 -3.35 15.05
CA MET A 1 27.63 -3.26 14.90
C MET A 1 28.21 -4.63 15.27
N TYR A 2 29.53 -4.78 15.29
CA TYR A 2 30.22 -6.01 15.70
C TYR A 2 30.89 -5.80 17.04
N GLN A 3 30.94 -6.86 17.84
CA GLN A 3 31.71 -6.92 19.08
C GLN A 3 32.70 -8.08 19.00
N LEU A 4 33.95 -7.83 19.43
CA LEU A 4 34.94 -8.89 19.61
C LEU A 4 34.55 -9.73 20.83
N ALA A 5 34.39 -11.03 20.63
CA ALA A 5 34.07 -11.98 21.68
C ALA A 5 35.23 -12.99 21.84
N PRO A 6 35.96 -12.95 22.97
CA PRO A 6 37.02 -13.91 23.28
C PRO A 6 36.51 -15.36 23.38
N SER A 7 35.21 -15.53 23.62
CA SER A 7 34.50 -16.81 23.64
C SER A 7 33.08 -16.59 23.11
N GLY A 8 32.93 -16.62 21.78
CA GLY A 8 31.66 -16.50 21.07
C GLY A 8 31.16 -17.85 20.54
N SER A 9 29.87 -17.93 20.19
CA SER A 9 29.32 -19.15 19.58
C SER A 9 29.95 -19.40 18.20
N ALA A 10 30.37 -20.65 17.95
CA ALA A 10 30.81 -21.10 16.62
C ALA A 10 29.66 -21.16 15.60
N CYS A 11 28.40 -21.12 16.06
CA CYS A 11 27.21 -21.05 15.24
C CYS A 11 26.51 -19.70 15.49
N PRO A 12 26.93 -18.60 14.83
CA PRO A 12 26.33 -17.30 15.05
C PRO A 12 24.87 -17.27 14.60
N ALA A 13 24.04 -16.47 15.28
CA ALA A 13 22.68 -16.22 14.84
C ALA A 13 22.70 -15.54 13.47
N THR A 14 21.91 -16.07 12.53
CA THR A 14 21.78 -15.50 11.19
C THR A 14 20.32 -15.17 10.92
N CYS A 15 20.05 -14.40 9.85
CA CYS A 15 18.67 -14.22 9.38
C CYS A 15 17.99 -15.53 8.93
N TRP A 16 18.76 -16.60 8.70
CA TRP A 16 18.22 -17.90 8.33
C TRP A 16 17.86 -18.76 9.55
N ASP A 17 18.68 -18.69 10.59
CA ASP A 17 18.47 -19.39 11.85
C ASP A 17 18.96 -18.52 13.01
N SER A 18 18.04 -17.84 13.67
CA SER A 18 18.32 -17.02 14.85
C SER A 18 18.58 -17.86 16.11
N GLU A 19 18.17 -19.14 16.10
CA GLU A 19 18.35 -20.09 17.21
C GLU A 19 19.58 -20.99 17.01
N ALA A 20 20.35 -20.80 15.93
CA ALA A 20 21.59 -21.54 15.71
C ALA A 20 22.54 -21.50 16.93
N PRO A 21 22.71 -20.39 17.67
CA PRO A 21 23.58 -20.36 18.84
C PRO A 21 23.10 -21.27 19.98
N THR A 22 21.79 -21.40 20.19
CA THR A 22 21.24 -22.19 21.30
C THR A 22 21.26 -23.70 21.01
N ARG A 23 21.26 -24.09 19.73
CA ARG A 23 21.39 -25.49 19.29
C ARG A 23 22.82 -25.89 18.94
N CYS A 24 23.78 -24.97 19.06
CA CYS A 24 25.17 -25.22 18.68
C CYS A 24 25.84 -26.17 19.69
N GLN A 25 26.35 -27.30 19.20
CA GLN A 25 27.13 -28.24 20.01
C GLN A 25 28.64 -28.03 19.91
N ALA A 26 29.07 -27.16 18.99
CA ALA A 26 30.48 -26.84 18.83
C ALA A 26 30.99 -25.98 19.98
N SER A 27 32.27 -26.15 20.32
CA SER A 27 32.93 -25.34 21.34
C SER A 27 32.96 -23.86 20.93
N CYS A 28 32.89 -22.97 21.92
CA CYS A 28 33.05 -21.54 21.68
C CYS A 28 34.42 -21.24 21.05
N VAL A 29 34.44 -20.25 20.18
CA VAL A 29 35.63 -19.80 19.46
C VAL A 29 35.82 -18.30 19.66
N GLU A 30 37.06 -17.84 19.54
CA GLU A 30 37.33 -16.41 19.42
C GLU A 30 36.79 -15.93 18.07
N THR A 31 35.80 -15.05 18.09
CA THR A 31 35.12 -14.58 16.90
C THR A 31 34.53 -13.18 17.10
N CYS A 32 34.20 -12.50 16.01
CA CYS A 32 33.34 -11.34 16.03
C CYS A 32 31.88 -11.79 16.10
N THR A 33 31.11 -11.26 17.03
CA THR A 33 29.66 -11.50 17.18
C THR A 33 28.88 -10.22 16.90
N CYS A 34 27.64 -10.35 16.42
CA CYS A 34 26.75 -9.20 16.33
C CYS A 34 26.32 -8.74 17.72
N ASP A 35 26.06 -7.44 17.89
CA ASP A 35 25.51 -6.91 19.14
C ASP A 35 24.16 -7.55 19.47
N MET A 36 23.73 -7.52 20.74
CA MET A 36 22.40 -8.00 21.12
C MET A 36 21.29 -7.31 20.31
N GLY A 37 20.35 -8.11 19.81
CA GLY A 37 19.27 -7.65 18.92
C GLY A 37 19.65 -7.60 17.43
N PHE A 38 20.91 -7.91 17.08
CA PHE A 38 21.38 -8.00 15.71
C PHE A 38 21.75 -9.44 15.35
N VAL A 39 21.54 -9.82 14.10
CA VAL A 39 21.92 -11.12 13.55
C VAL A 39 22.70 -10.94 12.26
N ARG A 40 23.43 -11.98 11.87
CA ARG A 40 24.31 -11.94 10.70
C ARG A 40 23.53 -12.20 9.41
N ASN A 41 23.67 -11.31 8.43
CA ASN A 41 23.17 -11.46 7.07
C ASN A 41 24.33 -11.24 6.08
N GLY A 42 24.88 -12.32 5.53
CA GLY A 42 26.16 -12.29 4.80
C GLY A 42 27.30 -11.79 5.69
N ASP A 43 27.93 -10.70 5.29
CA ASP A 43 29.05 -10.03 5.98
C ASP A 43 28.62 -8.81 6.79
N LYS A 44 27.33 -8.67 7.11
CA LYS A 44 26.79 -7.55 7.90
C LYS A 44 25.99 -8.05 9.11
N CYS A 45 26.05 -7.30 10.21
CA CYS A 45 25.13 -7.42 11.33
C CYS A 45 23.97 -6.44 11.13
N ILE A 46 22.76 -6.96 11.01
CA ILE A 46 21.53 -6.16 10.87
C ILE A 46 20.58 -6.47 12.04
N PRO A 47 19.70 -5.54 12.43
CA PRO A 47 18.66 -5.81 13.44
C PRO A 47 17.85 -7.04 13.05
N GLN A 48 17.48 -7.88 14.03
CA GLN A 48 16.68 -9.08 13.77
C GLN A 48 15.34 -8.78 13.06
N LEU A 49 14.77 -7.60 13.33
CA LEU A 49 13.56 -7.09 12.68
C LEU A 49 13.75 -6.74 11.19
N GLN A 50 14.99 -6.69 10.70
CA GLN A 50 15.32 -6.46 9.29
C GLN A 50 15.70 -7.76 8.56
N CYS A 51 15.41 -8.92 9.14
CA CYS A 51 15.57 -10.20 8.46
C CYS A 51 14.32 -10.58 7.69
N GLY A 52 14.51 -11.13 6.50
CA GLY A 52 13.46 -11.78 5.73
C GLY A 52 12.93 -13.07 6.37
N HIS A 53 11.78 -13.57 5.90
CA HIS A 53 11.18 -14.81 6.36
C HIS A 53 11.62 -16.02 5.52
N PHE A 54 12.02 -17.12 6.19
CA PHE A 54 12.25 -18.40 5.53
C PHE A 54 10.96 -19.23 5.45
N HIS A 55 10.53 -19.52 4.22
CA HIS A 55 9.28 -20.20 3.95
C HIS A 55 9.52 -21.72 3.88
N LYS A 56 9.22 -22.45 4.97
CA LYS A 56 9.53 -23.88 5.13
C LYS A 56 8.94 -24.79 4.04
N ALA A 57 7.76 -24.44 3.52
CA ALA A 57 7.08 -25.25 2.50
C ALA A 57 7.73 -25.18 1.11
N THR A 58 8.47 -24.10 0.83
CA THR A 58 9.05 -23.82 -0.49
C THR A 58 10.56 -23.68 -0.44
N GLU A 59 11.18 -23.96 0.72
CA GLU A 59 12.60 -23.81 1.00
C GLU A 59 13.21 -22.48 0.51
N SER A 60 12.44 -21.40 0.61
CA SER A 60 12.80 -20.11 0.01
C SER A 60 12.89 -18.99 1.04
N TYR A 61 13.94 -18.18 0.99
CA TYR A 61 14.11 -16.97 1.80
C TYR A 61 13.49 -15.75 1.11
N VAL A 62 12.63 -15.04 1.82
CA VAL A 62 11.91 -13.86 1.32
C VAL A 62 12.43 -12.64 2.06
N SER A 63 13.06 -11.68 1.35
CA SER A 63 13.60 -10.45 1.96
C SER A 63 12.50 -9.60 2.64
N PRO A 64 12.87 -8.73 3.62
CA PRO A 64 11.92 -7.95 4.45
C PRO A 64 11.01 -7.03 3.64
N GLU A 65 11.51 -6.54 2.51
CA GLU A 65 10.72 -5.90 1.47
C GLU A 65 10.99 -6.66 0.18
N LYS A 66 9.98 -7.34 -0.36
CA LYS A 66 10.06 -7.86 -1.73
C LYS A 66 9.44 -6.83 -2.65
N THR A 67 10.30 -6.04 -3.30
CA THR A 67 9.87 -5.14 -4.36
C THR A 67 10.04 -5.82 -5.72
N PHE A 68 9.00 -5.84 -6.53
CA PHE A 68 9.06 -6.39 -7.89
C PHE A 68 8.07 -5.69 -8.81
N LEU A 69 8.27 -5.84 -10.11
CA LEU A 69 7.34 -5.35 -11.12
C LEU A 69 6.25 -6.39 -11.36
N GLY A 70 5.00 -6.01 -11.10
CA GLY A 70 3.81 -6.79 -11.40
C GLY A 70 3.06 -6.17 -12.58
N GLY A 71 3.46 -6.52 -13.80
CA GLY A 71 3.01 -5.77 -14.99
C GLY A 71 3.58 -4.35 -14.95
N TRP A 72 2.70 -3.35 -14.96
CA TRP A 72 3.08 -1.92 -14.90
C TRP A 72 3.21 -1.37 -13.48
N PHE A 73 2.84 -2.15 -12.46
CA PHE A 73 2.87 -1.71 -11.07
C PHE A 73 4.21 -2.03 -10.41
N ALA A 74 4.71 -1.10 -9.59
CA ALA A 74 5.69 -1.39 -8.56
C ALA A 74 4.97 -2.01 -7.36
N VAL A 75 5.25 -3.28 -7.06
CA VAL A 75 4.62 -4.00 -5.95
C VAL A 75 5.61 -4.13 -4.81
N VAL A 76 5.20 -3.73 -3.61
CA VAL A 76 5.93 -3.89 -2.35
C VAL A 76 5.17 -4.88 -1.48
N LEU A 77 5.85 -5.94 -1.04
CA LEU A 77 5.33 -6.86 -0.03
C LEU A 77 6.02 -6.59 1.30
N ALA A 78 5.24 -6.26 2.32
CA ALA A 78 5.69 -6.14 3.69
C ALA A 78 5.65 -7.51 4.39
N ASP A 79 6.57 -7.72 5.31
CA ASP A 79 6.69 -8.93 6.14
C ASP A 79 5.47 -9.21 7.03
N PHE A 80 4.74 -8.17 7.43
CA PHE A 80 3.48 -8.27 8.17
C PHE A 80 2.25 -8.51 7.27
N GLY A 81 2.45 -8.88 6.00
CA GLY A 81 1.41 -9.35 5.08
C GLY A 81 0.70 -8.27 4.29
N LEU A 82 1.04 -6.99 4.47
CA LEU A 82 0.53 -5.90 3.64
C LEU A 82 1.16 -5.96 2.25
N ARG A 83 0.34 -5.70 1.23
CA ARG A 83 0.79 -5.54 -0.15
C ARG A 83 0.44 -4.15 -0.65
N GLY A 84 1.46 -3.37 -0.99
CA GLY A 84 1.32 -2.10 -1.70
C GLY A 84 1.58 -2.28 -3.19
N ALA A 85 0.85 -1.55 -4.02
CA ALA A 85 1.15 -1.43 -5.44
C ALA A 85 0.97 0.02 -5.90
N ASP A 86 1.96 0.54 -6.61
CA ASP A 86 1.99 1.89 -7.16
C ASP A 86 2.06 1.82 -8.68
N ASP A 87 1.26 2.64 -9.36
CA ASP A 87 1.13 2.65 -10.81
C ASP A 87 1.98 3.71 -11.52
N TRP A 88 2.80 4.43 -10.74
CA TRP A 88 3.71 5.53 -11.08
C TRP A 88 3.04 6.85 -11.50
N GLU A 89 1.72 6.93 -11.43
CA GLU A 89 0.98 8.14 -11.79
C GLU A 89 0.14 8.61 -10.60
N ASP A 90 -1.04 8.04 -10.42
CA ASP A 90 -2.05 8.59 -9.51
C ASP A 90 -2.69 7.50 -8.62
N ALA A 91 -2.44 6.22 -8.89
CA ALA A 91 -3.10 5.11 -8.22
C ALA A 91 -2.15 4.37 -7.27
N VAL A 92 -2.51 4.37 -5.99
CA VAL A 92 -1.89 3.54 -4.95
C VAL A 92 -2.91 2.53 -4.44
N LEU A 93 -2.59 1.25 -4.57
CA LEU A 93 -3.41 0.13 -4.11
C LEU A 93 -2.77 -0.47 -2.86
N ILE A 94 -3.54 -0.52 -1.77
CA ILE A 94 -3.12 -1.14 -0.51
C ILE A 94 -4.04 -2.32 -0.21
N CYS A 95 -3.49 -3.53 -0.22
CA CYS A 95 -4.17 -4.73 0.23
C CYS A 95 -3.74 -5.05 1.66
N VAL A 96 -4.71 -5.11 2.57
CA VAL A 96 -4.47 -5.38 3.99
C VAL A 96 -5.09 -6.74 4.37
N PRO A 97 -4.36 -7.61 5.09
CA PRO A 97 -4.92 -8.85 5.61
C PRO A 97 -6.10 -8.61 6.55
N SER A 98 -7.08 -9.52 6.55
CA SER A 98 -8.29 -9.43 7.37
C SER A 98 -8.03 -9.33 8.88
N GLY A 99 -6.86 -9.77 9.36
CA GLY A 99 -6.45 -9.64 10.76
C GLY A 99 -6.31 -8.21 11.27
N TYR A 100 -6.21 -7.22 10.38
CA TYR A 100 -6.16 -5.80 10.73
C TYR A 100 -7.55 -5.15 10.87
N SER A 101 -8.63 -5.90 10.70
CA SER A 101 -10.00 -5.40 10.81
C SER A 101 -10.24 -4.73 12.16
N GLY A 102 -10.57 -3.43 12.15
CA GLY A 102 -10.81 -2.62 13.34
C GLY A 102 -9.54 -2.07 14.02
N ALA A 103 -8.36 -2.43 13.54
CA ALA A 103 -7.07 -1.94 14.04
C ALA A 103 -6.48 -0.83 13.16
N MET A 104 -7.11 -0.52 12.03
CA MET A 104 -6.70 0.54 11.12
C MET A 104 -7.33 1.89 11.49
N CYS A 105 -6.70 2.96 11.02
CA CYS A 105 -7.26 4.30 11.03
C CYS A 105 -6.64 5.11 9.89
N GLY A 106 -7.22 6.26 9.55
CA GLY A 106 -6.77 7.10 8.44
C GLY A 106 -7.84 7.29 7.38
N LEU A 107 -7.41 7.75 6.20
CA LEU A 107 -8.30 8.02 5.07
C LEU A 107 -8.95 6.76 4.48
N CYS A 108 -8.36 5.59 4.70
CA CYS A 108 -8.92 4.29 4.31
C CYS A 108 -9.84 3.68 5.38
N GLY A 109 -10.20 4.44 6.41
CA GLY A 109 -11.09 3.99 7.47
C GLY A 109 -10.43 3.02 8.44
N ASN A 110 -11.25 2.20 9.10
CA ASN A 110 -10.80 1.26 10.13
C ASN A 110 -10.93 -0.21 9.72
N TYR A 111 -11.37 -0.48 8.49
CA TYR A 111 -11.44 -1.82 7.91
C TYR A 111 -12.32 -2.82 8.70
N ASN A 112 -13.36 -2.33 9.39
CA ASN A 112 -14.27 -3.18 10.17
C ASN A 112 -15.55 -3.59 9.41
N TYR A 113 -15.56 -3.43 8.08
CA TYR A 113 -16.69 -3.68 7.18
C TYR A 113 -17.94 -2.81 7.44
N LYS A 114 -17.83 -1.73 8.22
CA LYS A 114 -18.93 -0.79 8.51
C LYS A 114 -18.59 0.63 8.04
N GLN A 115 -19.15 1.00 6.88
CA GLN A 115 -18.95 2.32 6.25
C GLN A 115 -19.26 3.53 7.16
N SER A 116 -20.15 3.38 8.15
CA SER A 116 -20.53 4.47 9.05
C SER A 116 -19.40 4.95 9.98
N TYR A 117 -18.33 4.15 10.13
CA TYR A 117 -17.16 4.42 10.97
C TYR A 117 -15.89 4.72 10.15
N ASP A 118 -15.96 4.72 8.82
CA ASP A 118 -14.80 5.04 7.99
C ASP A 118 -14.55 6.56 7.95
N MET A 119 -15.57 7.36 8.27
CA MET A 119 -15.51 8.81 8.42
C MET A 119 -15.08 9.22 9.84
N THR A 120 -13.94 8.71 10.32
CA THR A 120 -13.41 9.02 11.65
C THR A 120 -12.19 9.93 11.56
N LEU A 121 -12.25 11.08 12.23
CA LEU A 121 -11.17 12.05 12.35
C LEU A 121 -10.00 11.47 13.15
N SER A 122 -8.81 12.08 13.01
CA SER A 122 -7.61 11.70 13.78
C SER A 122 -7.79 11.79 15.30
N ASN A 123 -8.72 12.62 15.78
CA ASN A 123 -9.09 12.74 17.20
C ASN A 123 -10.21 11.77 17.63
N THR A 124 -10.50 10.75 16.83
CA THR A 124 -11.53 9.70 17.04
C THR A 124 -12.99 10.16 16.94
N LYS A 125 -13.25 11.45 16.68
CA LYS A 125 -14.62 11.93 16.43
C LYS A 125 -15.09 11.55 15.02
N LYS A 126 -16.40 11.51 14.82
CA LYS A 126 -16.99 11.27 13.51
C LYS A 126 -16.97 12.56 12.68
N ALA A 127 -16.45 12.48 11.46
CA ALA A 127 -16.48 13.55 10.48
C ALA A 127 -17.88 13.68 9.88
N VAL A 128 -18.32 14.92 9.64
CA VAL A 128 -19.58 15.19 8.93
C VAL A 128 -19.32 15.31 7.42
N LEU A 129 -18.15 15.83 7.04
CA LEU A 129 -17.77 16.05 5.66
C LEU A 129 -16.45 15.36 5.31
N GLY A 130 -16.29 14.95 4.05
CA GLY A 130 -15.03 14.38 3.57
C GLY A 130 -13.85 15.37 3.56
N THR A 131 -14.11 16.67 3.54
CA THR A 131 -13.06 17.70 3.69
C THR A 131 -12.51 17.74 5.11
N GLU A 132 -13.39 17.68 6.12
CA GLU A 132 -13.02 17.63 7.53
C GLU A 132 -12.17 16.38 7.84
N LEU A 133 -12.58 15.23 7.29
CA LEU A 133 -11.81 13.99 7.38
C LEU A 133 -10.39 14.18 6.84
N ARG A 134 -10.26 14.66 5.59
CA ARG A 134 -8.97 14.86 4.94
C ARG A 134 -8.06 15.82 5.70
N GLN A 135 -8.62 16.92 6.22
CA GLN A 135 -7.88 17.90 7.01
C GLN A 135 -7.36 17.32 8.32
N SER A 136 -8.17 16.50 9.01
CA SER A 136 -7.78 15.94 10.32
C SER A 136 -6.61 14.96 10.24
N TRP A 137 -6.44 14.27 9.10
CA TRP A 137 -5.39 13.28 8.86
C TRP A 137 -4.14 13.86 8.21
N ARG A 138 -4.03 15.19 8.12
CA ARG A 138 -2.83 15.87 7.60
C ARG A 138 -1.64 15.65 8.54
N VAL A 139 -0.50 15.22 7.97
CA VAL A 139 0.71 14.89 8.74
C VAL A 139 1.68 16.07 8.90
N ALA A 140 1.60 17.09 8.04
CA ALA A 140 2.45 18.27 8.09
C ALA A 140 1.81 19.47 7.39
N GLU A 141 2.20 20.68 7.78
CA GLU A 141 1.95 21.89 7.00
C GLU A 141 3.06 22.09 5.98
N ILE A 142 2.70 22.05 4.70
CA ILE A 142 3.63 22.24 3.59
C ILE A 142 3.35 23.60 2.96
N PRO A 143 4.34 24.52 2.88
CA PRO A 143 4.15 25.81 2.24
C PRO A 143 3.61 25.68 0.81
N GLY A 144 2.49 26.34 0.52
CA GLY A 144 1.82 26.28 -0.78
C GLY A 144 0.81 25.13 -0.94
N CYS A 145 0.80 24.16 -0.03
CA CYS A 145 -0.27 23.18 0.07
C CYS A 145 -1.48 23.83 0.76
N MET A 146 -2.66 23.62 0.21
CA MET A 146 -3.90 24.20 0.73
C MET A 146 -5.03 23.20 0.74
N ASP A 147 -5.99 23.40 1.63
CA ASP A 147 -7.13 22.51 1.77
C ASP A 147 -8.09 22.69 0.58
N GLY A 148 -7.97 21.81 -0.42
CA GLY A 148 -8.81 21.83 -1.61
C GLY A 148 -8.39 22.88 -2.64
N CYS A 149 -9.37 23.47 -3.34
CA CYS A 149 -9.13 24.42 -4.43
C CYS A 149 -9.18 25.89 -3.94
N LYS A 150 -8.36 26.75 -4.57
CA LYS A 150 -8.43 28.21 -4.37
C LYS A 150 -9.46 28.79 -5.33
N GLY A 151 -10.65 29.09 -4.82
CA GLY A 151 -11.81 29.52 -5.60
C GLY A 151 -12.91 28.45 -5.61
N PRO A 152 -13.99 28.64 -6.36
CA PRO A 152 -14.90 27.53 -6.64
C PRO A 152 -14.06 26.40 -7.24
N CYS A 153 -14.05 25.21 -6.62
CA CYS A 153 -13.76 23.99 -7.40
C CYS A 153 -14.56 24.08 -8.70
N PRO A 154 -14.10 23.55 -9.84
CA PRO A 154 -14.90 23.49 -11.06
C PRO A 154 -16.24 22.83 -10.77
N ASN A 155 -17.20 23.64 -10.35
CA ASN A 155 -18.53 23.26 -9.98
C ASN A 155 -19.30 23.61 -11.22
N ARG A 156 -19.14 22.78 -12.24
CA ARG A 156 -19.82 22.99 -13.49
C ARG A 156 -20.78 21.85 -13.69
N ASP A 157 -22.02 22.23 -13.40
CA ASP A 157 -23.22 21.88 -14.11
C ASP A 157 -23.08 20.61 -14.97
N ILE A 158 -23.78 19.58 -14.51
CA ILE A 158 -23.91 18.23 -15.07
C ILE A 158 -24.46 18.24 -16.51
N THR A 159 -24.67 19.40 -17.12
CA THR A 159 -25.16 19.58 -18.49
C THR A 159 -24.28 18.89 -19.55
N GLU A 160 -22.97 18.76 -19.32
CA GLU A 160 -22.06 17.99 -20.19
C GLU A 160 -21.79 16.55 -19.73
N LYS A 161 -22.35 16.10 -18.59
CA LYS A 161 -22.15 14.73 -18.08
C LYS A 161 -22.55 13.69 -19.11
N HIS A 162 -23.65 13.94 -19.83
CA HIS A 162 -24.10 13.09 -20.94
C HIS A 162 -23.09 12.95 -22.08
N THR A 163 -22.25 13.97 -22.31
CA THR A 163 -21.18 13.91 -23.31
C THR A 163 -20.12 12.89 -22.90
N TYR A 164 -19.74 12.86 -21.62
CA TYR A 164 -18.73 11.93 -21.08
C TYR A 164 -19.26 10.50 -20.90
N GLU A 165 -20.59 10.32 -20.87
CA GLU A 165 -21.26 9.01 -20.92
C GLU A 165 -21.22 8.37 -22.31
N ALA A 166 -20.75 9.07 -23.35
CA ALA A 166 -20.59 8.50 -24.69
C ALA A 166 -19.66 7.28 -24.69
N ALA A 167 -19.91 6.34 -25.60
CA ALA A 167 -19.18 5.08 -25.71
C ALA A 167 -17.68 5.25 -26.03
N GLU A 168 -17.28 6.38 -26.62
CA GLU A 168 -15.89 6.71 -26.91
C GLU A 168 -15.11 7.22 -25.67
N LEU A 169 -15.83 7.54 -24.59
CA LEU A 169 -15.29 8.04 -23.33
C LEU A 169 -15.60 7.03 -22.20
N CYS A 170 -16.15 7.47 -21.07
CA CYS A 170 -16.43 6.59 -19.93
C CYS A 170 -17.50 5.55 -20.26
N GLY A 171 -18.44 5.83 -21.17
CA GLY A 171 -19.55 4.93 -21.51
C GLY A 171 -19.12 3.51 -21.90
N ARG A 172 -17.88 3.35 -22.41
CA ARG A 172 -17.30 2.04 -22.74
C ARG A 172 -17.18 1.09 -21.54
N ILE A 173 -17.08 1.64 -20.33
CA ILE A 173 -17.06 0.89 -19.07
C ILE A 173 -18.42 0.21 -18.83
N ARG A 174 -19.54 0.84 -19.19
CA ARG A 174 -20.91 0.34 -18.90
C ARG A 174 -21.45 -0.61 -19.96
N ASP A 175 -20.78 -0.75 -21.10
CA ASP A 175 -21.28 -1.54 -22.22
C ASP A 175 -21.36 -3.03 -21.83
N PRO A 176 -22.57 -3.63 -21.82
CA PRO A 176 -22.80 -4.99 -21.35
C PRO A 176 -22.18 -6.05 -22.25
N ASN A 177 -21.74 -5.69 -23.46
CA ASN A 177 -21.11 -6.59 -24.43
C ASN A 177 -19.58 -6.42 -24.50
N ARG A 178 -19.01 -5.52 -23.68
CA ARG A 178 -17.56 -5.23 -23.61
C ARG A 178 -16.89 -6.04 -22.50
N PRO A 179 -15.53 -6.09 -22.50
CA PRO A 179 -14.76 -6.87 -21.53
C PRO A 179 -15.06 -6.56 -20.04
N PHE A 180 -15.60 -5.37 -19.74
CA PHE A 180 -15.83 -4.92 -18.35
C PHE A 180 -17.11 -5.43 -17.69
N ARG A 181 -17.98 -6.17 -18.42
CA ARG A 181 -19.26 -6.66 -17.89
C ARG A 181 -19.16 -7.31 -16.51
N LYS A 182 -18.11 -8.10 -16.27
CA LYS A 182 -17.91 -8.80 -14.99
C LYS A 182 -17.55 -7.87 -13.83
N CYS A 183 -16.99 -6.70 -14.13
CA CYS A 183 -16.53 -5.69 -13.18
C CYS A 183 -17.65 -4.75 -12.72
N HIS A 184 -18.73 -4.61 -13.51
CA HIS A 184 -19.82 -3.64 -13.22
C HIS A 184 -20.40 -3.72 -11.79
N PRO A 185 -20.54 -4.91 -11.16
CA PRO A 185 -21.05 -5.00 -9.79
C PRO A 185 -20.06 -4.56 -8.71
N HIS A 186 -18.77 -4.43 -9.05
CA HIS A 186 -17.67 -4.31 -8.09
C HIS A 186 -16.99 -2.94 -8.11
N VAL A 187 -17.01 -2.24 -9.26
CA VAL A 187 -16.27 -0.99 -9.45
C VAL A 187 -17.22 0.11 -9.94
N ASP A 188 -17.14 1.27 -9.29
CA ASP A 188 -18.00 2.42 -9.60
C ASP A 188 -17.61 3.09 -10.93
N PHE A 189 -18.62 3.45 -11.70
CA PHE A 189 -18.49 4.18 -12.96
C PHE A 189 -18.34 5.69 -12.75
N GLU A 190 -18.92 6.23 -11.67
CA GLU A 190 -19.00 7.68 -11.44
C GLU A 190 -17.61 8.31 -11.27
N SER A 191 -16.60 7.56 -10.82
CA SER A 191 -15.21 8.02 -10.75
C SER A 191 -14.66 8.44 -12.12
N CYS A 192 -14.89 7.64 -13.18
CA CYS A 192 -14.44 8.00 -14.53
C CYS A 192 -15.10 9.29 -15.00
N LEU A 193 -16.42 9.41 -14.79
CA LEU A 193 -17.14 10.62 -15.20
C LEU A 193 -16.63 11.85 -14.46
N TYR A 194 -16.36 11.72 -13.18
CA TYR A 194 -15.86 12.82 -12.36
C TYR A 194 -14.50 13.32 -12.87
N ASP A 195 -13.53 12.42 -13.03
CA ASP A 195 -12.17 12.77 -13.45
C ASP A 195 -12.16 13.35 -14.87
N VAL A 196 -12.82 12.66 -15.82
CA VAL A 196 -12.83 13.09 -17.22
C VAL A 196 -13.58 14.40 -17.40
N CYS A 197 -14.66 14.64 -16.64
CA CYS A 197 -15.38 15.92 -16.66
C CYS A 197 -14.53 17.05 -16.09
N LEU A 198 -13.82 16.82 -14.99
CA LEU A 198 -12.95 17.81 -14.36
C LEU A 198 -11.84 18.27 -15.31
N HIS A 199 -11.40 17.38 -16.20
CA HIS A 199 -10.35 17.60 -17.18
C HIS A 199 -10.87 17.79 -18.61
N HIS A 200 -12.13 18.18 -18.79
CA HIS A 200 -12.71 18.56 -20.09
C HIS A 200 -12.54 17.49 -21.20
N GLY A 201 -12.66 16.21 -20.85
CA GLY A 201 -12.54 15.12 -21.82
C GLY A 201 -11.11 14.79 -22.23
N GLU A 202 -10.10 15.27 -21.49
CA GLU A 202 -8.71 15.02 -21.82
C GLU A 202 -8.42 13.52 -21.92
N ARG A 203 -7.88 13.11 -23.08
CA ARG A 203 -7.70 11.69 -23.40
C ARG A 203 -6.73 10.98 -22.45
N ARG A 204 -5.75 11.71 -21.90
CA ARG A 204 -4.83 11.19 -20.90
C ARG A 204 -5.58 10.77 -19.62
N VAL A 205 -6.45 11.64 -19.12
CA VAL A 205 -7.25 11.39 -17.92
C VAL A 205 -8.23 10.24 -18.14
N LEU A 206 -8.87 10.18 -19.31
CA LEU A 206 -9.69 9.01 -19.67
C LEU A 206 -8.89 7.69 -19.60
N CYS A 207 -7.66 7.67 -20.13
CA CYS A 207 -6.80 6.49 -20.05
C CYS A 207 -6.45 6.13 -18.60
N HIS A 208 -6.16 7.11 -17.75
CA HIS A 208 -5.86 6.89 -16.33
C HIS A 208 -7.09 6.31 -15.61
N SER A 209 -8.28 6.91 -15.80
CA SER A 209 -9.51 6.42 -15.18
C SER A 209 -9.89 5.00 -15.65
N LEU A 210 -9.68 4.67 -16.93
CA LEU A 210 -9.88 3.32 -17.44
C LEU A 210 -8.89 2.32 -16.83
N LYS A 211 -7.60 2.69 -16.72
CA LYS A 211 -6.57 1.87 -16.08
C LYS A 211 -6.93 1.59 -14.63
N ALA A 212 -7.32 2.61 -13.86
CA ALA A 212 -7.77 2.48 -12.48
C ALA A 212 -8.99 1.54 -12.37
N TYR A 213 -9.99 1.70 -13.25
CA TYR A 213 -11.16 0.82 -13.30
C TYR A 213 -10.76 -0.64 -13.56
N THR A 214 -9.83 -0.89 -14.50
CA THR A 214 -9.35 -2.25 -14.80
C THR A 214 -8.57 -2.87 -13.64
N ALA A 215 -7.83 -2.06 -12.89
CA ALA A 215 -7.03 -2.53 -11.76
C ALA A 215 -7.89 -2.89 -10.54
N ALA A 216 -9.04 -2.24 -10.37
CA ALA A 216 -9.97 -2.47 -9.28
C ALA A 216 -10.89 -3.70 -9.46
N CYS A 217 -11.01 -4.25 -10.68
CA CYS A 217 -12.01 -5.26 -11.07
C CYS A 217 -11.85 -6.69 -10.48
#